data_AF-A0A820X2L3-F1
#
_entry.id   AF-A0A820X2L3-F1
#
_cell.length_a   1.000
_cell.length_b   1.000
_cell.length_c   1.000
_cell.angle_alpha   90.00
_cell.angle_beta   90.00
_cell.angle_gamma   90.00
#
_symmetry.space_group_name_H-M   'P 1'
#
loop_
_entity.id
_entity.type
_entity.pdbx_description
1 polymer ?
#
loop_
_entity_poly.entity_id
_entity_poly.type
_entity_poly.pdbx_seq_one_letter_code
_entity_poly.pdbx_strand_id
1 'polypeptide(L)'
;MYANKRAAIAAHCTEHLEQQCTLDGDNNQSKNKQKEMMMTNIPKAVDRPCHPCCACDEAKFQFTFQGLWSKQSHPKDWPAEHLLHWSDIIGAVHSEEYSLWNFGDIASNGLKQTKLGVIRNLMIVPGLWTVNISKTTTGAFTTSRNHHFLSFVTMLGPSPDWITGVSALDLCLPNCTWLDNYEELHHPIDAGTDMGVRYDGPKRPENPRKPIAPIVSSNQPPPFAKLSIKPIMVQGVACPNGRP
;
A
#
# COMPACT_ATOMS: atom_id res chain seq x y z
N MET A 1 -16.06 -21.21 -24.50
CA MET A 1 -17.04 -20.77 -23.48
C MET A 1 -16.29 -20.31 -22.23
N TYR A 2 -15.77 -19.08 -22.21
CA TYR A 2 -15.20 -18.47 -21.00
C TYR A 2 -15.49 -16.98 -21.05
N ALA A 3 -16.73 -16.64 -20.72
CA ALA A 3 -17.16 -15.29 -20.39
C ALA A 3 -17.46 -15.25 -18.88
N ASN A 4 -17.20 -14.10 -18.26
CA ASN A 4 -17.55 -13.72 -16.88
C ASN A 4 -16.64 -14.21 -15.75
N LYS A 5 -15.46 -13.59 -15.64
CA LYS A 5 -14.78 -13.35 -14.34
C LYS A 5 -14.29 -11.90 -14.15
N ARG A 6 -14.79 -10.95 -14.95
CA ARG A 6 -14.45 -9.51 -14.86
C ARG A 6 -15.40 -8.68 -13.99
N ALA A 7 -16.34 -9.30 -13.27
CA ALA A 7 -17.37 -8.59 -12.49
C ALA A 7 -17.16 -8.59 -10.96
N ALA A 8 -16.13 -9.25 -10.43
CA ALA A 8 -16.05 -9.51 -8.98
C ALA A 8 -15.50 -8.35 -8.12
N ILE A 9 -14.88 -7.32 -8.71
CA ILE A 9 -14.39 -6.14 -7.95
C ILE A 9 -15.39 -4.98 -7.99
N ALA A 10 -16.23 -4.90 -9.03
CA ALA A 10 -17.35 -3.95 -9.07
C ALA A 10 -18.50 -4.36 -8.11
N ALA A 11 -18.61 -5.63 -7.75
CA ALA A 11 -19.73 -6.16 -6.98
C ALA A 11 -19.75 -5.74 -5.50
N HIS A 12 -18.62 -5.33 -4.92
CA HIS A 12 -18.61 -4.93 -3.50
C HIS A 12 -19.15 -3.51 -3.26
N CYS A 13 -19.33 -2.71 -4.32
CA CYS A 13 -20.00 -1.40 -4.26
C CYS A 13 -21.46 -1.43 -4.73
N THR A 14 -22.01 -2.57 -5.19
CA THR A 14 -23.38 -2.62 -5.73
C THR A 14 -24.42 -3.32 -4.85
N GLU A 15 -24.03 -4.04 -3.81
CA GLU A 15 -25.00 -4.69 -2.90
C GLU A 15 -25.49 -3.80 -1.76
N HIS A 16 -24.95 -2.58 -1.60
CA HIS A 16 -25.33 -1.68 -0.52
C HIS A 16 -26.40 -0.62 -0.85
N LEU A 17 -27.04 -0.70 -2.03
CA LEU A 17 -28.01 0.32 -2.46
C LEU A 17 -29.50 0.05 -2.15
N GLU A 18 -29.87 -1.02 -1.43
CA GLU A 18 -31.31 -1.27 -1.16
C GLU A 18 -31.76 -1.42 0.29
N GLN A 19 -30.91 -1.44 1.31
CA GLN A 19 -31.41 -1.57 2.68
C GLN A 19 -30.62 -0.72 3.67
N GLN A 20 -31.07 0.53 3.86
CA GLN A 20 -31.47 1.08 5.17
C GLN A 20 -31.78 2.58 5.08
N CYS A 21 -32.90 2.91 4.46
CA CYS A 21 -33.79 3.93 4.99
C CYS A 21 -35.06 3.20 5.45
N THR A 22 -35.19 2.92 6.76
CA THR A 22 -36.47 2.82 7.50
C THR A 22 -36.19 2.56 8.98
N LEU A 23 -36.98 3.22 9.82
CA LEU A 23 -37.05 3.09 11.27
C LEU A 23 -37.68 1.74 11.71
N ASP A 24 -37.60 1.54 13.02
CA ASP A 24 -38.29 0.56 13.88
C ASP A 24 -37.60 -0.78 14.15
N GLY A 25 -37.49 -1.07 15.45
CA GLY A 25 -36.74 -2.19 16.01
C GLY A 25 -37.55 -3.49 16.12
N ASP A 26 -36.85 -4.58 16.42
CA ASP A 26 -37.14 -5.40 17.60
C ASP A 26 -36.02 -6.43 17.84
N ASN A 27 -35.97 -6.90 19.08
CA ASN A 27 -35.04 -7.90 19.62
C ASN A 27 -35.11 -9.27 18.91
N ASN A 28 -33.95 -9.91 18.67
CA ASN A 28 -33.65 -11.18 19.38
C ASN A 28 -32.21 -11.67 19.23
N GLN A 29 -31.79 -12.31 20.31
CA GLN A 29 -30.43 -12.71 20.64
C GLN A 29 -30.14 -14.17 20.23
N SER A 30 -28.85 -14.45 20.08
CA SER A 30 -28.21 -15.76 20.20
C SER A 30 -28.20 -16.65 18.94
N LYS A 31 -26.99 -16.80 18.36
CA LYS A 31 -26.39 -18.09 17.91
C LYS A 31 -25.09 -17.97 17.09
N ASN A 32 -24.30 -16.89 17.21
CA ASN A 32 -23.02 -16.80 16.48
C ASN A 32 -21.80 -16.29 17.28
N LYS A 33 -21.87 -16.32 18.62
CA LYS A 33 -20.82 -15.77 19.49
C LYS A 33 -19.51 -16.57 19.57
N GLN A 34 -19.35 -17.67 18.84
CA GLN A 34 -18.10 -18.45 18.82
C GLN A 34 -17.37 -18.45 17.47
N LYS A 35 -17.97 -17.92 16.41
CA LYS A 35 -17.31 -17.79 15.10
C LYS A 35 -16.66 -16.41 14.88
N GLU A 36 -16.99 -15.43 15.74
CA GLU A 36 -16.48 -14.05 15.67
C GLU A 36 -15.13 -13.80 16.37
N MET A 37 -14.60 -14.76 17.14
CA MET A 37 -13.38 -14.54 17.95
C MET A 37 -12.05 -14.90 17.26
N MET A 38 -12.03 -15.25 15.96
CA MET A 38 -10.78 -15.63 15.25
C MET A 38 -10.50 -14.85 13.96
N MET A 39 -11.14 -13.70 13.73
CA MET A 39 -10.94 -12.86 12.53
C MET A 39 -10.66 -11.38 12.85
N THR A 40 -10.21 -11.06 14.06
CA THR A 40 -10.19 -9.66 14.56
C THR A 40 -8.84 -8.94 14.52
N ASN A 41 -7.78 -9.48 13.91
CA ASN A 41 -6.47 -8.81 13.88
C ASN A 41 -5.85 -8.64 12.48
N ILE A 42 -6.65 -8.68 11.41
CA ILE A 42 -6.27 -7.99 10.17
C ILE A 42 -6.75 -6.54 10.37
N PRO A 43 -5.92 -5.50 10.20
CA PRO A 43 -6.44 -4.14 10.12
C PRO A 43 -7.47 -4.17 9.01
N LYS A 44 -8.75 -4.09 9.38
CA LYS A 44 -9.83 -3.90 8.41
C LYS A 44 -9.38 -2.71 7.58
N ALA A 45 -9.34 -2.87 6.25
CA ALA A 45 -9.31 -1.72 5.36
C ALA A 45 -10.35 -0.75 5.93
N VAL A 46 -9.90 0.42 6.36
CA VAL A 46 -10.79 1.44 6.91
C VAL A 46 -11.89 1.58 5.87
N ASP A 47 -13.11 1.22 6.27
CA ASP A 47 -14.31 1.26 5.45
C ASP A 47 -14.58 2.74 5.16
N ARG A 48 -13.78 3.29 4.24
CA ARG A 48 -13.87 4.66 3.78
C ARG A 48 -14.97 4.63 2.74
N PRO A 49 -16.03 5.43 2.90
CA PRO A 49 -17.01 5.61 1.85
C PRO A 49 -16.27 5.91 0.55
N CYS A 50 -16.54 5.12 -0.50
CA CYS A 50 -16.02 5.35 -1.83
C CYS A 50 -16.59 6.69 -2.33
N HIS A 51 -15.92 7.79 -1.99
CA HIS A 51 -16.29 9.12 -2.45
C HIS A 51 -15.48 9.43 -3.70
N PRO A 52 -16.13 9.76 -4.83
CA PRO A 52 -15.42 10.28 -6.00
C PRO A 52 -14.60 11.50 -5.61
N CYS A 53 -13.33 11.56 -5.99
CA CYS A 53 -12.51 12.72 -5.64
C CYS A 53 -13.11 14.01 -6.23
N CYS A 54 -13.37 14.99 -5.36
CA CYS A 54 -13.92 16.30 -5.73
C CYS A 54 -12.89 17.45 -5.68
N ALA A 55 -11.63 17.17 -5.34
CA ALA A 55 -10.57 18.19 -5.34
C ALA A 55 -10.40 18.83 -6.74
N CYS A 56 -10.37 20.16 -6.81
CA CYS A 56 -10.38 20.89 -8.08
C CYS A 56 -9.00 21.06 -8.71
N ASP A 57 -7.96 21.14 -7.88
CA ASP A 57 -6.61 21.49 -8.32
C ASP A 57 -5.62 20.33 -8.17
N GLU A 58 -4.50 20.38 -8.88
CA GLU A 58 -3.41 19.45 -8.68
C GLU A 58 -2.60 19.77 -7.41
N ALA A 59 -2.10 18.72 -6.76
CA ALA A 59 -1.20 18.87 -5.61
C ALA A 59 0.13 18.18 -5.87
N LYS A 60 1.20 18.80 -5.37
CA LYS A 60 2.53 18.23 -5.36
C LYS A 60 2.90 17.80 -3.94
N PHE A 61 3.31 16.56 -3.81
CA PHE A 61 3.71 15.94 -2.56
C PHE A 61 5.21 15.65 -2.54
N GLN A 62 5.79 15.72 -1.35
CA GLN A 62 7.06 15.11 -1.02
C GLN A 62 6.78 13.75 -0.43
N PHE A 63 7.55 12.79 -0.89
CA PHE A 63 7.70 11.48 -0.29
C PHE A 63 9.04 11.42 0.42
N THR A 64 9.05 10.84 1.61
CA THR A 64 10.25 10.65 2.42
C THR A 64 10.27 9.22 2.95
N PHE A 65 11.24 8.43 2.53
CA PHE A 65 11.48 7.08 3.04
C PHE A 65 12.70 7.09 3.95
N GLN A 66 12.54 6.62 5.18
CA GLN A 66 13.61 6.49 6.15
C GLN A 66 13.82 5.02 6.49
N GLY A 67 15.02 4.51 6.29
CA GLY A 67 15.38 3.18 6.76
C GLY A 67 15.54 3.17 8.28
N LEU A 68 14.90 2.21 8.95
CA LEU A 68 15.01 1.92 10.39
C LEU A 68 15.64 0.54 10.66
N TRP A 69 15.88 -0.24 9.60
CA TRP A 69 16.56 -1.52 9.65
C TRP A 69 18.05 -1.32 10.00
N SER A 70 18.48 -1.96 11.09
CA SER A 70 19.83 -1.86 11.64
C SER A 70 20.17 -3.14 12.40
N LYS A 71 21.48 -3.41 12.58
CA LYS A 71 21.97 -4.56 13.36
C LYS A 71 21.47 -4.53 14.81
N GLN A 72 21.23 -3.34 15.36
CA GLN A 72 20.73 -3.20 16.72
C GLN A 72 19.24 -3.52 16.82
N SER A 73 18.42 -3.03 15.87
CA SER A 73 16.98 -3.27 15.85
C SER A 73 16.62 -4.69 15.38
N HIS A 74 17.42 -5.28 14.49
CA HIS A 74 17.17 -6.57 13.85
C HIS A 74 18.42 -7.47 13.88
N PRO A 75 18.91 -7.90 15.05
CA PRO A 75 20.20 -8.57 15.18
C PRO A 75 20.24 -10.00 14.62
N LYS A 76 19.08 -10.66 14.55
CA LYS A 76 18.99 -12.06 14.11
C LYS A 76 19.35 -12.17 12.63
N ASP A 77 20.31 -13.04 12.31
CA ASP A 77 20.77 -13.35 10.94
C ASP A 77 21.22 -12.10 10.14
N TRP A 78 21.70 -11.05 10.83
CA TRP A 78 22.09 -9.78 10.20
C TRP A 78 23.08 -9.98 9.04
N PRO A 79 22.80 -9.47 7.82
CA PRO A 79 23.65 -9.71 6.66
C PRO A 79 25.00 -8.99 6.69
N ALA A 80 25.90 -9.36 5.78
CA ALA A 80 27.14 -8.64 5.57
C ALA A 80 26.87 -7.20 5.08
N GLU A 81 27.59 -6.23 5.64
CA GLU A 81 27.29 -4.80 5.46
C GLU A 81 27.29 -4.32 4.00
N HIS A 82 28.14 -4.91 3.17
CA HIS A 82 28.27 -4.56 1.76
C HIS A 82 27.08 -5.05 0.90
N LEU A 83 26.23 -5.93 1.42
CA LEU A 83 25.04 -6.45 0.73
C LEU A 83 23.77 -5.67 1.06
N LEU A 84 23.79 -4.90 2.15
CA LEU A 84 22.61 -4.22 2.68
C LEU A 84 22.12 -3.17 1.69
N HIS A 85 20.86 -3.25 1.30
CA HIS A 85 20.22 -2.19 0.53
C HIS A 85 18.71 -2.17 0.69
N TRP A 86 18.13 -0.99 0.48
CA TRP A 86 16.79 -0.81 -0.03
C TRP A 86 16.92 -0.63 -1.53
N SER A 87 16.20 -1.42 -2.34
CA SER A 87 16.17 -1.20 -3.78
C SER A 87 15.63 0.20 -4.10
N ASP A 88 15.82 0.64 -5.33
CA ASP A 88 15.10 1.81 -5.83
C ASP A 88 13.61 1.64 -5.54
N ILE A 89 13.02 2.74 -5.07
CA ILE A 89 11.60 2.79 -4.74
C ILE A 89 10.88 3.05 -6.04
N ILE A 90 10.00 2.13 -6.41
CA ILE A 90 9.21 2.21 -7.65
C ILE A 90 7.75 2.43 -7.24
N GLY A 91 7.15 3.49 -7.75
CA GLY A 91 5.76 3.83 -7.45
C GLY A 91 5.04 4.47 -8.61
N ALA A 92 3.74 4.65 -8.43
CA ALA A 92 2.87 5.30 -9.39
C ALA A 92 1.79 6.12 -8.69
N VAL A 93 1.44 7.24 -9.30
CA VAL A 93 0.19 7.95 -9.02
C VAL A 93 -0.82 7.52 -10.07
N HIS A 94 -1.96 6.99 -9.63
CA HIS A 94 -2.88 6.25 -10.49
C HIS A 94 -4.35 6.46 -10.11
N SER A 95 -5.25 6.02 -11.01
CA SER A 95 -6.68 5.92 -10.74
C SER A 95 -7.02 4.62 -10.00
N GLU A 96 -8.25 4.47 -9.55
CA GLU A 96 -8.75 3.24 -8.92
C GLU A 96 -8.65 2.00 -9.83
N GLU A 97 -8.57 2.20 -11.15
CA GLU A 97 -8.46 1.11 -12.13
C GLU A 97 -7.08 0.42 -12.17
N TYR A 98 -6.09 0.97 -11.45
CA TYR A 98 -4.75 0.41 -11.34
C TYR A 98 -4.51 -0.18 -9.96
N SER A 99 -3.84 -1.34 -9.95
CA SER A 99 -3.16 -1.82 -8.75
C SER A 99 -1.71 -2.13 -9.08
N LEU A 100 -0.80 -1.59 -8.27
CA LEU A 100 0.61 -1.97 -8.31
C LEU A 100 0.83 -3.32 -7.63
N TRP A 101 0.22 -3.50 -6.46
CA TRP A 101 0.20 -4.70 -5.65
C TRP A 101 -0.89 -4.56 -4.58
N ASN A 102 -1.46 -5.65 -4.08
CA ASN A 102 -2.32 -5.65 -2.89
C ASN A 102 -2.04 -6.88 -2.04
N PHE A 103 -2.39 -6.81 -0.75
CA PHE A 103 -2.46 -8.02 0.07
C PHE A 103 -3.49 -8.99 -0.50
N GLY A 104 -3.15 -10.28 -0.50
CA GLY A 104 -4.01 -11.33 -1.06
C GLY A 104 -3.90 -11.53 -2.58
N ASP A 105 -3.30 -10.59 -3.31
CA ASP A 105 -3.03 -10.74 -4.74
C ASP A 105 -1.79 -11.60 -4.99
N ILE A 106 -1.73 -12.26 -6.15
CA ILE A 106 -0.52 -12.92 -6.63
C ILE A 106 0.40 -11.86 -7.25
N ALA A 107 1.65 -11.79 -6.77
CA ALA A 107 2.64 -10.88 -7.32
C ALA A 107 2.78 -11.07 -8.84
N SER A 108 2.69 -9.97 -9.59
CA SER A 108 2.83 -10.00 -11.05
C SER A 108 4.24 -10.43 -11.47
N ASN A 109 4.45 -10.76 -12.75
CA ASN A 109 5.79 -11.05 -13.28
C ASN A 109 6.74 -9.82 -13.36
N GLY A 110 6.33 -8.68 -12.79
CA GLY A 110 7.05 -7.42 -12.87
C GLY A 110 6.39 -6.49 -13.89
N LEU A 111 5.59 -5.54 -13.40
CA LEU A 111 5.25 -4.24 -14.03
C LEU A 111 4.93 -4.22 -15.54
N LYS A 112 4.46 -5.32 -16.15
CA LYS A 112 4.49 -5.46 -17.63
C LYS A 112 3.22 -5.04 -18.38
N GLN A 113 2.19 -4.49 -17.75
CA GLN A 113 0.99 -4.06 -18.49
C GLN A 113 0.40 -2.80 -17.86
N THR A 114 0.83 -1.64 -18.33
CA THR A 114 0.17 -0.37 -18.03
C THR A 114 -0.66 0.02 -19.24
N LYS A 115 -1.98 0.16 -19.06
CA LYS A 115 -2.83 0.78 -20.08
C LYS A 115 -2.55 2.28 -20.08
N LEU A 116 -2.38 2.88 -21.26
CA LEU A 116 -2.23 4.32 -21.40
C LEU A 116 -3.42 5.04 -20.71
N GLY A 117 -3.12 5.98 -19.81
CA GLY A 117 -4.13 6.80 -19.10
C GLY A 117 -4.48 6.36 -17.67
N VAL A 118 -4.07 5.16 -17.25
CA VAL A 118 -4.36 4.62 -15.90
C VAL A 118 -3.31 5.08 -14.86
N ILE A 119 -2.08 5.31 -15.31
CA ILE A 119 -0.98 5.86 -14.53
C ILE A 119 -0.68 7.28 -15.02
N ARG A 120 -0.60 8.23 -14.09
CA ARG A 120 -0.20 9.60 -14.40
C ARG A 120 1.32 9.77 -14.40
N ASN A 121 1.97 9.31 -13.34
CA ASN A 121 3.41 9.45 -13.14
C ASN A 121 4.00 8.14 -12.62
N LEU A 122 5.07 7.67 -13.26
CA LEU A 122 5.97 6.69 -12.67
C LEU A 122 6.97 7.44 -11.78
N MET A 123 7.08 6.99 -10.54
CA MET A 123 7.99 7.53 -9.55
C MET A 123 9.12 6.53 -9.34
N ILE A 124 10.36 6.98 -9.55
CA ILE A 124 11.57 6.24 -9.22
C ILE A 124 12.37 7.11 -8.27
N VAL A 125 12.60 6.63 -7.06
CA VAL A 125 13.43 7.30 -6.06
C VAL A 125 14.63 6.41 -5.75
N PRO A 126 15.86 6.97 -5.75
CA PRO A 126 17.05 6.19 -5.47
C PRO A 126 16.95 5.44 -4.14
N GLY A 127 17.32 4.16 -4.17
CA GLY A 127 17.42 3.31 -3.01
C GLY A 127 18.53 3.72 -2.05
N LEU A 128 18.63 3.01 -0.93
CA LEU A 128 19.62 3.25 0.11
C LEU A 128 20.57 2.06 0.18
N TRP A 129 21.88 2.30 0.11
CA TRP A 129 22.87 1.23 0.03
C TRP A 129 23.85 1.28 1.21
N THR A 130 24.26 0.11 1.68
CA THR A 130 25.35 -0.12 2.64
C THR A 130 25.26 0.77 3.87
N VAL A 131 26.21 1.68 4.05
CA VAL A 131 26.30 2.63 5.18
C VAL A 131 25.14 3.63 5.22
N ASN A 132 24.38 3.76 4.12
CA ASN A 132 23.22 4.65 4.03
C ASN A 132 21.90 3.92 4.31
N ILE A 133 21.90 2.63 4.67
CA ILE A 133 20.69 1.82 4.84
C ILE A 133 19.68 2.39 5.86
N SER A 134 20.17 3.10 6.89
CA SER A 134 19.33 3.75 7.91
C SER A 134 19.14 5.26 7.69
N LYS A 135 19.52 5.77 6.51
CA LYS A 135 19.31 7.18 6.14
C LYS A 135 17.94 7.38 5.50
N THR A 136 17.73 8.58 4.98
CA THR A 136 16.51 9.01 4.32
C THR A 136 16.76 9.22 2.84
N THR A 137 15.82 8.79 2.00
CA THR A 137 15.72 9.17 0.58
C THR A 137 14.39 9.88 0.34
N THR A 138 14.37 10.85 -0.57
CA THR A 138 13.18 11.67 -0.83
C THR A 138 12.88 11.73 -2.32
N GLY A 139 11.60 11.88 -2.62
CA GLY A 139 11.11 12.11 -3.97
C GLY A 139 9.94 13.08 -3.95
N ALA A 140 9.48 13.47 -5.13
CA ALA A 140 8.27 14.26 -5.26
C ALA A 140 7.41 13.72 -6.38
N PHE A 141 6.10 13.84 -6.23
CA PHE A 141 5.13 13.43 -7.23
C PHE A 141 3.95 14.41 -7.25
N THR A 142 3.22 14.44 -8.36
CA THR A 142 2.04 15.28 -8.52
C THR A 142 0.81 14.41 -8.72
N THR A 143 -0.25 14.75 -7.99
CA THR A 143 -1.57 14.11 -8.02
C THR A 143 -2.61 15.02 -8.66
N SER A 144 -3.70 14.42 -9.15
CA SER A 144 -4.84 15.13 -9.73
C SER A 144 -6.14 14.43 -9.33
N ARG A 145 -7.29 15.08 -9.60
CA ARG A 145 -8.62 14.50 -9.34
C ARG A 145 -8.80 13.09 -9.89
N ASN A 146 -8.25 12.81 -11.08
CA ASN A 146 -8.45 11.53 -11.77
C ASN A 146 -7.40 10.47 -11.38
N HIS A 147 -6.29 10.90 -10.77
CA HIS A 147 -5.19 10.04 -10.36
C HIS A 147 -4.76 10.46 -8.96
N HIS A 148 -5.53 10.03 -7.96
CA HIS A 148 -5.35 10.42 -6.57
C HIS A 148 -4.90 9.29 -5.66
N PHE A 149 -4.66 8.10 -6.20
CA PHE A 149 -4.09 6.99 -5.46
C PHE A 149 -2.58 6.93 -5.65
N LEU A 150 -1.85 6.74 -4.57
CA LEU A 150 -0.42 6.45 -4.58
C LEU A 150 -0.18 4.99 -4.20
N SER A 151 0.59 4.29 -5.03
CA SER A 151 1.20 3.01 -4.66
C SER A 151 2.69 3.04 -4.91
N PHE A 152 3.48 2.43 -4.05
CA PHE A 152 4.90 2.21 -4.28
C PHE A 152 5.39 0.94 -3.58
N VAL A 153 6.57 0.48 -3.97
CA VAL A 153 7.24 -0.67 -3.39
C VAL A 153 8.75 -0.49 -3.43
N THR A 154 9.44 -1.02 -2.43
CA THR A 154 10.90 -1.20 -2.40
C THR A 154 11.22 -2.56 -1.79
N MET A 155 12.28 -3.19 -2.28
CA MET A 155 12.77 -4.47 -1.78
C MET A 155 13.81 -4.23 -0.68
N LEU A 156 13.70 -5.01 0.40
CA LEU A 156 14.75 -5.13 1.39
C LEU A 156 15.80 -6.13 0.89
N GLY A 157 17.07 -5.74 0.88
CA GLY A 157 18.16 -6.55 0.34
C GLY A 157 19.31 -6.73 1.33
N PRO A 158 19.90 -7.94 1.43
CA PRO A 158 19.43 -9.18 0.82
C PRO A 158 18.17 -9.70 1.52
N SER A 159 17.26 -10.27 0.74
CA SER A 159 16.13 -11.05 1.24
C SER A 159 15.67 -12.04 0.15
N PRO A 160 14.87 -13.06 0.50
CA PRO A 160 14.27 -13.96 -0.49
C PRO A 160 13.43 -13.17 -1.50
N ASP A 161 12.42 -12.44 -1.00
CA ASP A 161 11.49 -11.63 -1.77
C ASP A 161 10.74 -10.62 -0.88
N TRP A 162 11.40 -10.14 0.17
CA TRP A 162 10.77 -9.26 1.15
C TRP A 162 10.73 -7.83 0.65
N ILE A 163 9.52 -7.27 0.63
CA ILE A 163 9.23 -5.92 0.17
C ILE A 163 8.63 -5.08 1.28
N THR A 164 8.57 -3.78 1.06
CA THR A 164 7.68 -2.89 1.80
C THR A 164 7.19 -1.77 0.91
N GLY A 165 6.07 -1.14 1.29
CA GLY A 165 5.54 0.00 0.57
C GLY A 165 4.09 0.29 0.94
N VAL A 166 3.46 1.11 0.11
CA VAL A 166 2.05 1.48 0.22
C VAL A 166 1.30 1.00 -1.01
N SER A 167 0.08 0.51 -0.79
CA SER A 167 -0.85 0.19 -1.86
C SER A 167 -2.10 1.07 -1.76
N ALA A 168 -2.47 1.68 -2.89
CA ALA A 168 -3.68 2.46 -3.10
C ALA A 168 -4.00 3.46 -1.98
N LEU A 169 -3.00 4.24 -1.54
CA LEU A 169 -3.23 5.34 -0.61
C LEU A 169 -3.99 6.46 -1.32
N ASP A 170 -5.23 6.69 -0.87
CA ASP A 170 -6.03 7.83 -1.31
C ASP A 170 -5.46 9.14 -0.75
N LEU A 171 -5.05 10.02 -1.65
CA LEU A 171 -4.56 11.35 -1.35
C LEU A 171 -5.68 12.40 -1.35
N CYS A 172 -6.84 12.09 -1.91
CA CYS A 172 -8.00 12.98 -1.97
C CYS A 172 -8.88 12.77 -0.73
N LEU A 173 -9.31 13.87 -0.11
CA LEU A 173 -10.15 13.83 1.09
C LEU A 173 -11.62 14.13 0.75
N PRO A 174 -12.58 13.62 1.54
CA PRO A 174 -14.02 13.84 1.30
C PRO A 174 -14.48 15.31 1.36
N ASN A 175 -13.66 16.20 1.93
CA ASN A 175 -13.89 17.64 1.99
C ASN A 175 -13.35 18.38 0.74
N CYS A 176 -13.06 17.66 -0.35
CA CYS A 176 -12.49 18.18 -1.60
C CYS A 176 -11.10 18.82 -1.42
N THR A 177 -10.34 18.42 -0.40
CA THR A 177 -8.94 18.83 -0.21
C THR A 177 -7.99 17.66 -0.41
N TRP A 178 -6.69 17.96 -0.36
CA TRP A 178 -5.62 16.97 -0.43
C TRP A 178 -5.18 16.58 0.98
N LEU A 179 -4.62 15.37 1.12
CA LEU A 179 -4.07 14.86 2.37
C LEU A 179 -2.97 15.79 2.94
N ASP A 180 -3.11 16.23 4.18
CA ASP A 180 -2.17 17.17 4.80
C ASP A 180 -0.88 16.48 5.28
N ASN A 181 -0.99 15.24 5.76
CA ASN A 181 0.13 14.47 6.27
C ASN A 181 -0.21 12.98 6.28
N TYR A 182 0.76 12.16 5.88
CA TYR A 182 0.75 10.72 6.07
C TYR A 182 2.04 10.32 6.75
N GLU A 183 1.96 9.52 7.81
CA GLU A 183 3.13 8.83 8.35
C GLU A 183 2.75 7.39 8.70
N GLU A 184 3.57 6.44 8.28
CA GLU A 184 3.37 5.03 8.57
C GLU A 184 4.70 4.34 8.88
N LEU A 185 4.66 3.43 9.86
CA LEU A 185 5.75 2.53 10.17
C LEU A 185 5.55 1.23 9.41
N HIS A 186 6.56 0.87 8.63
CA HIS A 186 6.48 -0.22 7.69
C HIS A 186 7.23 -1.45 8.18
N HIS A 187 6.57 -2.59 8.05
CA HIS A 187 7.11 -3.93 8.28
C HIS A 187 7.34 -4.64 6.94
N PRO A 188 8.18 -5.69 6.90
CA PRO A 188 8.40 -6.45 5.69
C PRO A 188 7.16 -7.28 5.33
N ILE A 189 6.94 -7.39 4.04
CA ILE A 189 5.86 -8.11 3.37
C ILE A 189 6.52 -9.18 2.52
N ASP A 190 5.98 -10.39 2.57
CA ASP A 190 6.38 -11.51 1.72
C ASP A 190 5.66 -11.41 0.38
N ALA A 191 6.42 -11.41 -0.74
CA ALA A 191 5.85 -11.29 -2.07
C ALA A 191 5.30 -12.62 -2.62
N GLY A 192 5.55 -13.74 -1.94
CA GLY A 192 5.03 -15.07 -2.27
C GLY A 192 5.71 -15.73 -3.47
N THR A 193 6.97 -15.39 -3.72
CA THR A 193 7.77 -15.84 -4.88
C THR A 193 9.00 -16.66 -4.51
N ASP A 194 9.50 -16.56 -3.29
CA ASP A 194 10.62 -17.36 -2.75
C ASP A 194 10.32 -17.80 -1.31
N MET A 195 10.49 -19.09 -1.01
CA MET A 195 10.23 -19.66 0.32
C MET A 195 11.44 -19.59 1.28
N GLY A 196 12.43 -18.76 0.98
CA GLY A 196 13.54 -18.45 1.87
C GLY A 196 13.06 -17.86 3.20
N VAL A 197 13.78 -18.15 4.29
CA VAL A 197 13.43 -17.71 5.66
C VAL A 197 14.52 -16.86 6.31
N ARG A 198 15.59 -16.56 5.57
CA ARG A 198 16.77 -15.81 6.03
C ARG A 198 17.12 -14.77 4.96
N TYR A 199 17.67 -13.64 5.40
CA TYR A 199 18.07 -12.54 4.52
C TYR A 199 19.00 -13.01 3.39
N ASP A 200 20.14 -13.60 3.75
CA ASP A 200 21.17 -14.06 2.81
C ASP A 200 21.14 -15.59 2.66
N GLY A 201 19.93 -16.10 2.37
CA GLY A 201 19.68 -17.52 2.14
C GLY A 201 19.83 -17.91 0.65
N PRO A 202 19.98 -19.22 0.35
CA PRO A 202 19.88 -19.67 -1.03
C PRO A 202 18.47 -19.42 -1.57
N LYS A 203 18.37 -19.04 -2.86
CA LYS A 203 17.08 -18.89 -3.56
C LYS A 203 16.30 -20.19 -3.54
N ARG A 204 15.01 -20.11 -3.21
CA ARG A 204 14.07 -21.23 -3.16
C ARG A 204 12.76 -20.80 -3.81
N PRO A 205 12.64 -20.90 -5.13
CA PRO A 205 11.43 -20.46 -5.83
C PRO A 205 10.16 -21.11 -5.28
N GLU A 206 9.14 -20.29 -5.02
CA GLU A 206 7.81 -20.74 -4.58
C GLU A 206 6.95 -21.06 -5.82
N ASN A 207 6.44 -22.28 -5.91
CA ASN A 207 5.61 -22.75 -7.03
C ASN A 207 4.51 -23.72 -6.55
N PRO A 208 3.21 -23.34 -6.66
CA PRO A 208 2.71 -22.08 -7.20
C PRO A 208 3.01 -20.89 -6.29
N ARG A 209 3.08 -19.68 -6.86
CA ARG A 209 3.23 -18.44 -6.08
C ARG A 209 2.15 -18.33 -5.00
N LYS A 210 2.51 -17.78 -3.86
CA LYS A 210 1.58 -17.47 -2.77
C LYS A 210 1.07 -16.02 -2.88
N PRO A 211 -0.09 -15.73 -2.28
CA PRO A 211 -0.55 -14.35 -2.12
C PRO A 211 0.43 -13.49 -1.34
N ILE A 212 0.53 -12.21 -1.70
CA ILE A 212 1.29 -11.21 -0.95
C ILE A 212 0.71 -11.10 0.46
N ALA A 213 1.58 -11.22 1.47
CA ALA A 213 1.15 -11.27 2.87
C ALA A 213 2.15 -10.60 3.82
N PRO A 214 1.70 -10.03 4.96
CA PRO A 214 2.60 -9.52 5.98
C PRO A 214 3.47 -10.64 6.55
N ILE A 215 4.74 -10.35 6.83
CA ILE A 215 5.59 -11.27 7.61
C ILE A 215 5.20 -11.12 9.08
N VAL A 216 4.44 -12.09 9.59
CA VAL A 216 3.99 -12.10 10.99
C VAL A 216 5.04 -12.79 11.86
N SER A 217 5.45 -12.11 12.92
CA SER A 217 6.25 -12.70 14.00
C SER A 217 5.47 -12.60 15.32
N SER A 218 5.63 -13.59 16.20
CA SER A 218 4.91 -13.68 17.47
C SER A 218 5.12 -12.46 18.38
N ASN A 219 6.21 -11.70 18.18
CA ASN A 219 6.65 -10.65 19.09
C ASN A 219 6.61 -9.23 18.48
N GLN A 220 5.84 -8.98 17.41
CA GLN A 220 5.76 -7.67 16.71
C GLN A 220 7.12 -6.96 16.63
N PRO A 221 8.00 -7.35 15.68
CA PRO A 221 9.36 -6.82 15.62
C PRO A 221 9.36 -5.31 15.38
N PRO A 222 10.46 -4.60 15.69
CA PRO A 222 10.59 -3.19 15.33
C PRO A 222 10.29 -2.94 13.83
N PRO A 223 9.84 -1.74 13.45
CA PRO A 223 9.63 -1.42 12.04
C PRO A 223 10.97 -1.35 11.29
N PHE A 224 10.92 -1.67 10.00
CA PHE A 224 12.09 -1.64 9.12
C PHE A 224 12.25 -0.29 8.43
N ALA A 225 11.16 0.44 8.25
CA ALA A 225 11.17 1.76 7.64
C ALA A 225 10.08 2.66 8.22
N LYS A 226 10.28 3.96 8.06
CA LYS A 226 9.25 4.98 8.24
C LYS A 226 9.00 5.65 6.91
N LEU A 227 7.73 5.78 6.55
CA LEU A 227 7.29 6.59 5.43
C LEU A 227 6.66 7.89 5.94
N SER A 228 6.98 9.01 5.30
CA SER A 228 6.23 10.26 5.44
C SER A 228 5.86 10.83 4.08
N ILE A 229 4.62 11.28 3.90
CA ILE A 229 4.14 12.00 2.72
C ILE A 229 3.52 13.32 3.16
N LYS A 230 3.95 14.42 2.56
CA LYS A 230 3.50 15.78 2.90
C LYS A 230 3.34 16.64 1.64
N PRO A 231 2.33 17.52 1.55
CA PRO A 231 2.23 18.46 0.43
C PRO A 231 3.39 19.46 0.47
N ILE A 232 3.97 19.79 -0.70
CA ILE A 232 5.01 20.83 -0.86
C ILE A 232 4.40 22.07 -1.52
N MET A 233 3.52 21.86 -2.49
CA MET A 233 2.78 22.91 -3.18
C MET A 233 1.38 22.39 -3.50
N VAL A 234 0.36 23.09 -3.05
CA VAL A 234 -1.01 22.93 -3.53
C VAL A 234 -1.22 24.09 -4.50
N GLN A 235 -1.34 23.82 -5.80
CA GLN A 235 -1.61 24.88 -6.76
C GLN A 235 -3.08 25.29 -6.66
N GLY A 236 -3.43 26.20 -5.76
CA GLY A 236 -4.73 26.90 -5.76
C GLY A 236 -5.76 26.33 -4.79
N VAL A 237 -6.33 27.20 -3.95
CA VAL A 237 -7.72 27.71 -3.96
C VAL A 237 -8.77 26.60 -3.76
N ALA A 238 -9.46 26.65 -2.60
CA ALA A 238 -10.68 25.87 -2.38
C ALA A 238 -11.63 26.05 -3.57
N CYS A 239 -12.22 24.94 -4.07
CA CYS A 239 -13.10 24.94 -5.24
C CYS A 239 -14.01 26.19 -5.24
N PRO A 240 -13.87 27.10 -6.23
CA PRO A 240 -14.66 28.32 -6.25
C PRO A 240 -16.13 27.94 -6.40
N ASN A 241 -16.86 28.11 -5.30
CA ASN A 241 -18.27 27.79 -5.09
C ASN A 241 -18.53 26.32 -4.78
N GLY A 242 -18.84 26.04 -3.50
CA GLY A 242 -19.20 24.73 -2.99
C GLY A 242 -20.35 24.06 -3.75
N ARG A 243 -19.99 23.29 -4.78
CA ARG A 243 -20.79 22.19 -5.29
C ARG A 243 -19.87 20.99 -5.54
N PRO A 244 -20.32 19.77 -5.18
CA PRO A 244 -19.62 18.54 -5.51
C PRO A 244 -19.48 18.35 -7.03
#